data_AF-A0A6A4QC36-F1
#
_entry.id   AF-A0A6A4QC36-F1
#
_cell.length_a   1.000
_cell.length_b   1.000
_cell.length_c   1.000
_cell.angle_alpha   90.00
_cell.angle_beta   90.00
_cell.angle_gamma   90.00
#
_symmetry.space_group_name_H-M   'P 1'
#
loop_
_entity.id
_entity.type
_entity.pdbx_description
1 polymer ?
#
loop_
_entity_poly.entity_id
_entity_poly.type
_entity_poly.pdbx_seq_one_letter_code
_entity_poly.pdbx_strand_id
1 'polypeptide(L)'
;MIRTTTNVKGGSGYVRNITFENIKLIQADNSIIIDQHYGTKNPNNEAVSLEISDVIFKGFEGTSANEKAIRLNCSSNGCFNIRLEDINIVSSKPNKKAKASCQNAHGIVQNVTPHVSCMLQ
;
A
#
# COMPACT_ATOMS: atom_id res chain seq x y z
N MET A 1 2.28 -6.83 3.73
CA MET A 1 1.09 -6.57 2.88
C MET A 1 -0.12 -6.45 3.77
N ILE A 2 -1.00 -5.48 3.50
CA ILE A 2 -2.33 -5.39 4.11
C ILE A 2 -3.37 -5.52 2.98
N ARG A 3 -4.28 -6.48 3.11
CA ARG A 3 -5.44 -6.63 2.22
C ARG A 3 -6.67 -6.80 3.10
N THR A 4 -7.71 -6.02 2.82
CA THR A 4 -8.97 -6.10 3.57
C THR A 4 -10.10 -6.42 2.61
N THR A 5 -11.02 -7.29 3.04
CA THR A 5 -12.26 -7.58 2.33
C THR A 5 -13.44 -7.07 3.15
N THR A 6 -14.36 -6.35 2.52
CA THR A 6 -15.55 -5.77 3.17
C THR A 6 -16.80 -6.41 2.58
N ASN A 7 -16.89 -7.75 2.67
CA ASN A 7 -18.02 -8.53 2.13
C ASN A 7 -19.09 -8.84 3.19
N VAL A 8 -19.27 -8.00 4.22
CA VAL A 8 -20.30 -8.22 5.24
C VAL A 8 -21.08 -6.93 5.49
N LYS A 9 -22.39 -6.94 5.19
CA LYS A 9 -23.29 -5.85 5.55
C LYS A 9 -23.32 -5.72 7.09
N GLY A 10 -22.94 -4.55 7.61
CA GLY A 10 -23.00 -4.22 9.03
C GLY A 10 -21.73 -4.53 9.85
N GLY A 11 -20.65 -5.02 9.23
CA GLY A 11 -19.36 -5.16 9.89
C GLY A 11 -18.61 -3.83 9.93
N SER A 12 -18.10 -3.44 11.09
CA SER A 12 -17.16 -2.32 11.25
C SER A 12 -15.91 -2.79 11.99
N GLY A 13 -14.81 -2.08 11.83
CA GLY A 13 -13.55 -2.44 12.46
C GLY A 13 -12.40 -1.57 11.93
N TYR A 14 -11.20 -1.86 12.43
CA TYR A 14 -10.01 -1.09 12.11
C TYR A 14 -8.78 -1.99 11.97
N VAL A 15 -7.80 -1.51 11.21
CA VAL A 15 -6.44 -2.03 11.12
C VAL A 15 -5.52 -0.85 11.44
N ARG A 16 -4.89 -0.87 12.62
CA ARG A 16 -4.07 0.25 13.07
C ARG A 16 -2.81 -0.17 13.82
N ASN A 17 -1.84 0.74 13.89
CA ASN A 17 -0.59 0.58 14.63
C ASN A 17 0.21 -0.63 14.16
N ILE A 18 0.51 -0.67 12.86
CA ILE A 18 1.28 -1.75 12.22
C ILE A 18 2.58 -1.19 11.69
N THR A 19 3.70 -1.86 12.00
CA THR A 19 5.00 -1.55 11.44
C THR A 19 5.56 -2.75 10.69
N PHE A 20 5.98 -2.53 9.45
CA PHE A 20 6.81 -3.44 8.68
C PHE A 20 8.18 -2.79 8.51
N GLU A 21 9.24 -3.46 8.99
CA GLU A 21 10.58 -2.88 8.99
C GLU A 21 11.66 -3.86 8.52
N ASN A 22 12.71 -3.33 7.89
CA ASN A 22 13.94 -4.04 7.54
C ASN A 22 13.70 -5.29 6.65
N ILE A 23 12.96 -5.12 5.57
CA ILE A 23 12.54 -6.21 4.67
C ILE A 23 13.35 -6.19 3.38
N LYS A 24 13.94 -7.35 3.04
CA LYS A 24 14.59 -7.58 1.74
C LYS A 24 13.65 -8.27 0.75
N LEU A 25 13.60 -7.74 -0.47
CA LEU A 25 12.75 -8.22 -1.57
C LEU A 25 13.60 -8.83 -2.68
N ILE A 26 13.28 -10.07 -3.07
CA ILE A 26 13.93 -10.76 -4.17
C ILE A 26 12.85 -11.11 -5.18
N GLN A 27 12.82 -10.40 -6.31
CA GLN A 27 11.85 -10.59 -7.38
C GLN A 27 10.41 -10.69 -6.87
N ALA A 28 10.06 -9.88 -5.87
CA ALA A 28 8.77 -9.99 -5.20
C ALA A 28 7.63 -9.51 -6.12
N ASP A 29 6.57 -10.31 -6.26
CA ASP A 29 5.39 -9.90 -7.02
C ASP A 29 4.61 -8.79 -6.33
N ASN A 30 4.59 -8.80 -4.99
CA ASN A 30 3.81 -7.85 -4.21
C ASN A 30 4.70 -7.27 -3.11
N SER A 31 5.36 -6.16 -3.40
CA SER A 31 6.33 -5.56 -2.47
C SER A 31 5.61 -4.83 -1.32
N ILE A 32 4.99 -3.68 -1.58
CA ILE A 32 4.23 -2.91 -0.59
C ILE A 32 2.81 -2.70 -1.09
N ILE A 33 1.84 -3.23 -0.35
CA ILE A 33 0.43 -3.19 -0.73
C ILE A 33 -0.46 -2.86 0.48
N ILE A 34 -1.32 -1.85 0.29
CA ILE A 34 -2.59 -1.68 0.99
C ILE A 34 -3.69 -1.80 -0.07
N ASP A 35 -4.68 -2.67 0.14
CA ASP A 35 -5.79 -2.85 -0.80
C ASP A 35 -7.10 -3.05 -0.06
N GLN A 36 -7.95 -2.01 -0.03
CA GLN A 36 -9.29 -2.05 0.56
C GLN A 36 -10.37 -2.56 -0.40
N HIS A 37 -10.03 -2.89 -1.65
CA HIS A 37 -10.96 -3.40 -2.65
C HIS A 37 -10.76 -4.89 -2.92
N TYR A 38 -10.11 -5.62 -2.01
CA TYR A 38 -9.78 -7.00 -2.23
C TYR A 38 -11.03 -7.90 -2.25
N GLY A 39 -11.25 -8.57 -3.38
CA GLY A 39 -12.35 -9.52 -3.56
C GLY A 39 -13.74 -8.89 -3.72
N THR A 40 -13.84 -7.57 -3.91
CA THR A 40 -15.13 -6.90 -4.16
C THR A 40 -15.48 -6.97 -5.66
N LYS A 41 -16.72 -7.33 -5.99
CA LYS A 41 -17.22 -7.33 -7.38
C LYS A 41 -17.75 -5.96 -7.84
N ASN A 42 -18.13 -5.11 -6.88
CA ASN A 42 -18.61 -3.75 -7.11
C ASN A 42 -17.89 -2.78 -6.15
N PRO A 43 -16.80 -2.12 -6.59
CA PRO A 43 -16.05 -1.19 -5.75
C PRO A 43 -16.85 0.04 -5.32
N ASN A 44 -17.97 0.35 -5.99
CA ASN A 44 -18.82 1.51 -5.68
C ASN A 44 -19.89 1.23 -4.61
N ASN A 45 -20.13 -0.03 -4.24
CA ASN A 45 -21.04 -0.38 -3.14
C ASN A 45 -20.19 -0.51 -1.87
N GLU A 46 -19.77 0.62 -1.33
CA GLU A 46 -18.97 0.66 -0.11
C GLU A 46 -19.80 0.23 1.10
N ALA A 47 -19.90 -1.09 1.31
CA ALA A 47 -20.19 -1.63 2.62
C ALA A 47 -19.06 -1.19 3.55
N VAL A 48 -19.43 -0.48 4.63
CA VAL A 48 -18.59 0.01 5.74
C VAL A 48 -17.15 -0.46 5.63
N SER A 49 -16.29 0.43 5.12
CA SER A 49 -14.87 0.11 4.94
C SER A 49 -14.15 0.13 6.28
N LEU A 50 -13.36 -0.90 6.56
CA LEU A 50 -12.48 -0.96 7.74
C LEU A 50 -11.55 0.25 7.73
N GLU A 51 -11.45 0.96 8.85
CA GLU A 51 -10.51 2.08 8.96
C GLU A 51 -9.07 1.56 8.95
N ILE A 52 -8.20 2.14 8.11
CA ILE A 52 -6.77 1.83 8.12
C ILE A 52 -6.02 3.09 8.54
N SER A 53 -5.30 3.01 9.65
CA SER A 53 -4.53 4.12 10.20
C SER A 53 -3.20 3.70 10.82
N ASP A 54 -2.26 4.62 10.99
CA ASP A 54 -1.00 4.39 11.72
C ASP A 54 -0.20 3.18 11.21
N VAL A 55 0.07 3.14 9.91
CA VAL A 55 0.84 2.06 9.26
C VAL A 55 2.19 2.58 8.78
N ILE A 56 3.27 1.92 9.20
CA ILE A 56 4.64 2.27 8.85
C ILE A 56 5.25 1.18 7.98
N PHE A 57 5.81 1.56 6.84
CA PHE A 57 6.70 0.73 6.03
C PHE A 57 8.08 1.38 6.02
N LYS A 58 9.08 0.69 6.58
CA LYS A 58 10.41 1.25 6.78
C LYS A 58 11.53 0.30 6.34
N GLY A 59 12.58 0.82 5.70
CA GLY A 59 13.79 0.03 5.44
C GLY A 59 13.55 -1.13 4.48
N PHE A 60 12.78 -0.92 3.42
CA PHE A 60 12.56 -1.94 2.39
C PHE A 60 13.63 -1.84 1.31
N GLU A 61 14.29 -2.94 0.98
CA GLU A 61 15.35 -2.98 -0.04
C GLU A 61 15.18 -4.14 -1.01
N GLY A 62 15.43 -3.92 -2.29
CA GLY A 62 15.61 -5.00 -3.27
C GLY A 62 14.77 -4.84 -4.53
N THR A 63 14.19 -5.94 -5.02
CA THR A 63 13.63 -6.00 -6.38
C THR A 63 12.19 -6.49 -6.44
N SER A 64 11.40 -5.88 -7.33
CA SER A 64 10.02 -6.23 -7.65
C SER A 64 9.92 -6.89 -9.03
N ALA A 65 9.24 -8.03 -9.12
CA ALA A 65 8.90 -8.68 -10.39
C ALA A 65 7.78 -7.94 -11.15
N ASN A 66 6.95 -7.20 -10.41
CA ASN A 66 5.87 -6.40 -10.96
C ASN A 66 6.27 -4.93 -11.14
N GLU A 67 5.65 -4.28 -12.13
CA GLU A 67 5.88 -2.87 -12.42
C GLU A 67 5.44 -1.98 -11.25
N LYS A 68 4.28 -2.27 -10.65
CA LYS A 68 3.78 -1.56 -9.47
C LYS A 68 4.35 -2.21 -8.21
N ALA A 69 5.50 -1.72 -7.75
CA ALA A 69 6.12 -2.17 -6.51
C ALA A 69 5.36 -1.68 -5.28
N ILE A 70 4.85 -0.44 -5.33
CA ILE A 70 4.07 0.17 -4.25
C ILE A 70 2.64 0.41 -4.76
N ARG A 71 1.64 -0.14 -4.07
CA ARG A 71 0.22 0.04 -4.39
C ARG A 71 -0.57 0.31 -3.11
N LEU A 72 -1.05 1.55 -2.94
CA LEU A 72 -1.90 1.95 -1.82
C LEU A 72 -3.30 2.27 -2.33
N ASN A 73 -4.18 1.28 -2.35
CA ASN A 73 -5.52 1.38 -2.93
C ASN A 73 -6.58 1.44 -1.83
N CYS A 74 -6.82 2.65 -1.30
CA CYS A 74 -7.78 2.90 -0.24
C CYS A 74 -9.18 3.25 -0.80
N SER A 75 -10.21 2.88 -0.05
CA SER A 75 -11.64 3.22 -0.25
C SER A 75 -11.89 4.72 -0.12
N SER A 76 -13.13 5.19 -0.34
CA SER A 76 -13.48 6.61 -0.18
C SER A 76 -13.28 7.14 1.25
N ASN A 77 -13.31 6.27 2.26
CA ASN A 77 -12.98 6.63 3.65
C ASN A 77 -11.49 6.95 3.85
N GLY A 78 -10.63 6.48 2.95
CA GLY A 78 -9.19 6.72 2.99
C GLY A 78 -8.41 5.82 3.93
N CYS A 79 -7.08 5.88 3.83
CA CYS A 79 -6.16 5.37 4.82
C CYS A 79 -5.30 6.53 5.35
N PHE A 80 -5.14 6.64 6.67
CA PHE A 80 -4.51 7.81 7.30
C PHE A 80 -3.22 7.48 8.06
N ASN A 81 -2.37 8.48 8.24
CA ASN A 81 -1.08 8.35 8.91
C ASN A 81 -0.24 7.16 8.39
N ILE A 82 -0.20 7.01 7.06
CA ILE A 82 0.66 6.02 6.40
C ILE A 82 2.05 6.62 6.21
N ARG A 83 3.08 5.93 6.70
CA ARG A 83 4.48 6.38 6.60
C ARG A 83 5.27 5.43 5.72
N LEU A 84 5.88 5.99 4.68
CA LEU A 84 6.82 5.29 3.81
C LEU A 84 8.21 5.90 4.02
N GLU A 85 9.14 5.12 4.59
CA GLU A 85 10.45 5.62 5.03
C GLU A 85 11.59 4.72 4.57
N ASP A 86 12.62 5.30 3.96
CA ASP A 86 13.86 4.61 3.59
C ASP A 86 13.57 3.32 2.79
N ILE A 87 12.91 3.50 1.65
CA ILE A 87 12.47 2.41 0.77
C ILE A 87 13.24 2.51 -0.54
N ASN A 88 13.88 1.42 -0.94
CA ASN A 88 14.57 1.30 -2.21
C ASN A 88 14.19 0.00 -2.93
N ILE A 89 13.17 0.09 -3.79
CA ILE A 89 12.66 -1.02 -4.59
C ILE A 89 12.83 -0.70 -6.07
N VAL A 90 13.57 -1.54 -6.78
CA VAL A 90 13.78 -1.43 -8.24
C VAL A 90 13.13 -2.59 -8.98
N SER A 91 13.03 -2.51 -10.31
CA SER A 91 12.50 -3.65 -11.09
C SER A 91 13.54 -4.76 -11.17
N SER A 92 13.11 -6.01 -11.05
CA SER A 92 13.96 -7.17 -11.41
C SER A 92 14.06 -7.38 -12.93
N LYS A 93 13.23 -6.67 -13.72
CA LYS A 93 13.19 -6.81 -15.18
C LYS A 93 14.16 -5.81 -15.84
N PRO A 94 15.05 -6.26 -16.75
CA PRO A 94 15.98 -5.36 -17.44
C PRO A 94 15.26 -4.21 -18.15
N ASN A 95 15.82 -3.00 -18.07
CA ASN A 95 15.31 -1.79 -18.71
C ASN A 95 13.88 -1.38 -18.31
N LYS A 96 13.36 -1.91 -17.19
CA LYS A 96 12.07 -1.49 -16.61
C LYS A 96 12.30 -0.76 -15.30
N LYS A 97 11.39 0.15 -14.97
CA LYS A 97 11.39 0.88 -13.70
C LYS A 97 10.24 0.39 -12.82
N ALA A 98 10.51 0.25 -11.53
CA ALA A 98 9.44 0.10 -10.55
C ALA A 98 8.64 1.41 -10.48
N LYS A 99 7.34 1.29 -10.16
CA LYS A 99 6.41 2.40 -10.04
C LYS A 99 5.63 2.29 -8.74
N ALA A 100 5.16 3.43 -8.27
CA ALA A 100 4.19 3.52 -7.19
C ALA A 100 2.83 3.97 -7.73
N SER A 101 1.77 3.56 -7.05
CA SER A 101 0.41 4.06 -7.29
C SER A 101 -0.34 4.14 -5.98
N CYS A 102 -1.20 5.13 -5.85
CA CYS A 102 -2.00 5.34 -4.66
C CYS A 102 -3.32 6.03 -4.97
N GLN A 103 -4.31 5.72 -4.13
CA GLN A 103 -5.67 6.21 -4.19
C GLN A 103 -6.13 6.42 -2.74
N ASN A 104 -6.49 7.67 -2.41
CA ASN A 104 -7.00 8.10 -1.10
C ASN A 104 -6.12 7.66 0.10
N ALA A 105 -4.81 7.67 -0.08
CA ALA A 105 -3.84 7.38 0.97
C ALA A 105 -3.22 8.68 1.48
N HIS A 106 -3.25 8.88 2.79
CA HIS A 106 -2.84 10.12 3.47
C HIS A 106 -1.68 9.85 4.44
N GLY A 107 -0.63 10.67 4.35
CA GLY A 107 0.58 10.50 5.14
C GLY A 107 1.86 10.99 4.47
N ILE A 108 3.00 10.44 4.88
CA ILE A 108 4.33 11.02 4.62
C ILE A 108 5.21 10.03 3.86
N VAL A 109 5.99 10.56 2.92
CA VAL A 109 6.93 9.83 2.08
C VAL A 109 8.32 10.44 2.28
N GLN A 110 9.27 9.65 2.77
CA GLN A 110 10.65 10.09 3.03
C GLN A 110 11.65 9.07 2.48
N ASN A 111 12.54 9.52 1.58
CA ASN A 111 13.58 8.68 0.96
C ASN A 111 13.03 7.40 0.29
N VAL A 112 12.06 7.55 -0.60
CA VAL A 112 11.35 6.41 -1.23
C VAL A 112 11.63 6.33 -2.73
N THR A 113 12.15 5.18 -3.15
CA THR A 113 12.24 4.72 -4.54
C THR A 113 11.41 3.44 -4.69
N PRO A 114 10.45 3.38 -5.62
CA PRO A 114 10.09 4.39 -6.62
C PRO A 114 9.32 5.59 -6.03
N HIS A 115 9.45 6.76 -6.67
CA HIS A 115 8.80 8.00 -6.23
C HIS A 115 7.26 7.87 -6.12
N VAL A 116 6.69 8.37 -5.02
CA VAL A 116 5.25 8.27 -4.70
C VAL A 116 4.60 9.66 -4.73
N SER A 117 4.26 10.14 -5.92
CA SER A 117 3.74 11.51 -6.10
C SER A 117 2.25 11.70 -5.78
N CYS A 118 1.49 10.61 -5.65
CA CYS A 118 0.04 10.64 -5.44
C CYS A 118 -0.36 10.66 -3.95
N MET A 119 0.62 10.59 -3.03
CA MET A 119 0.35 10.54 -1.60
C MET A 119 -0.25 11.87 -1.17
N LEU A 120 -1.37 11.83 -0.46
CA LEU A 120 -2.01 13.02 0.08
C LEU A 120 -1.39 13.35 1.45
N GLN A 121 -1.27 14.63 1.78
CA GLN A 121 -0.77 15.10 3.08
C GLN A 121 -1.92 15.40 4.01
#